data_AF-A0A5J4Z6V2-F1
#
_entry.id   AF-A0A5J4Z6V2-F1
#
_cell.length_a   1.000
_cell.length_b   1.000
_cell.length_c   1.000
_cell.angle_alpha   90.00
_cell.angle_beta   90.00
_cell.angle_gamma   90.00
#
_symmetry.space_group_name_H-M   'P 1'
#
loop_
_entity.id
_entity.type
_entity.pdbx_description
1 polymer ?
#
loop_
_entity_poly.entity_id
_entity_poly.type
_entity_poly.pdbx_seq_one_letter_code
_entity_poly.pdbx_strand_id
1 'polypeptide(L)'
;MYCPHCTSLSEPRVYSAHDSVLRESSLAAAVERWDRWREEARGDMMAFVVGGSASVQRVPGWACKRGLSASARRGFLAPSGRSRQLSTKWSMVLVEPQPAPGAAAAPDAVAELPFGMKVYEMHALSPEQVKYLTLRPKIDFEGVMSIVKPIVQDVKSKGNAAVLEYTRKFDKVEMAAADLVVDPRTLPWPSASEMSAASKQAVDVAYENIYKFHEAQKRAEIRVETMPGIECIRVARPIERVGIYVPGGTAVLPSTALMLGVPAQIAGCTEIVLATPPRADGSICPEVLYAAKKCGVTRILKAGGAQAVAAMAYGTESVPKVDKICGPGNQFVTSAKMLLQNSGEAMVAIDMPAGPSEQLCIADASANPAFVVSDLLSQAEHGKDSQVVAVVLPGFDLEAMERELVQQMQVLPRSEFAKIAISKSLVVKVRDVDEALKFTNEYAPEHLCIPSDDCDKYVAGIINAGSVFLGPYTPESVGDYASGTNHSLPTYGYARMYGGVSLDTFVKYITMQKLSAQGIQNVGPHVEVMAAVEELDAHKNAVTIRLNALKQE
;
A
#
# COMPACT_ATOMS: atom_id res chain seq x y z
N MET A 1 37.22 39.11 -31.25
CA MET A 1 37.65 39.13 -32.67
C MET A 1 37.09 37.90 -33.36
N TYR A 2 36.71 38.09 -34.62
CA TYR A 2 35.99 37.17 -35.51
C TYR A 2 36.76 35.88 -35.88
N CYS A 3 35.98 34.84 -36.21
CA CYS A 3 36.05 33.82 -37.30
C CYS A 3 37.16 34.03 -38.39
N PRO A 4 37.58 33.07 -39.27
CA PRO A 4 36.94 31.79 -39.70
C PRO A 4 37.88 30.62 -40.12
N HIS A 5 37.34 29.45 -40.50
CA HIS A 5 37.97 28.53 -41.47
C HIS A 5 36.93 27.74 -42.31
N CYS A 6 37.26 27.60 -43.59
CA CYS A 6 36.45 27.08 -44.70
C CYS A 6 36.89 25.66 -45.15
N THR A 7 35.92 24.92 -45.70
CA THR A 7 35.97 24.03 -46.90
C THR A 7 37.02 22.90 -47.04
N SER A 8 36.56 21.68 -47.38
CA SER A 8 36.65 21.14 -48.75
C SER A 8 35.95 19.78 -48.94
N LEU A 9 35.55 19.55 -50.20
CA LEU A 9 34.72 18.49 -50.79
C LEU A 9 35.45 17.14 -51.00
N SER A 10 34.68 16.04 -51.09
CA SER A 10 34.82 15.05 -52.19
C SER A 10 33.54 14.21 -52.37
N GLU A 11 33.04 14.20 -53.62
CA GLU A 11 31.97 13.39 -54.23
C GLU A 11 32.54 12.06 -54.80
N PRO A 12 31.80 11.18 -55.53
CA PRO A 12 30.35 10.85 -55.59
C PRO A 12 30.08 9.31 -55.68
N ARG A 13 28.80 8.88 -55.73
CA ARG A 13 28.29 7.93 -56.76
C ARG A 13 26.76 7.78 -56.75
N VAL A 14 26.18 8.10 -57.91
CA VAL A 14 24.80 7.86 -58.32
C VAL A 14 24.71 6.49 -59.02
N TYR A 15 23.65 5.74 -58.76
CA TYR A 15 23.09 4.78 -59.72
C TYR A 15 21.57 4.87 -59.68
N SER A 16 20.96 5.11 -60.85
CA SER A 16 19.53 4.93 -61.10
C SER A 16 19.35 3.95 -62.25
N ALA A 17 18.45 2.98 -62.09
CA ALA A 17 17.71 2.29 -63.15
C ALA A 17 16.47 1.66 -62.48
N HIS A 18 15.30 2.29 -62.64
CA HIS A 18 14.25 1.99 -63.61
C HIS A 18 13.29 0.86 -63.21
N ASP A 19 12.03 1.27 -63.01
CA ASP A 19 10.75 0.62 -63.28
C ASP A 19 10.59 -0.91 -63.14
N SER A 20 9.80 -1.30 -62.15
CA SER A 20 8.74 -2.29 -62.38
C SER A 20 7.62 -2.19 -61.33
N VAL A 21 6.50 -1.59 -61.75
CA VAL A 21 5.10 -1.98 -61.46
C VAL A 21 4.80 -2.46 -60.03
N LEU A 22 4.20 -1.57 -59.24
CA LEU A 22 3.40 -1.92 -58.06
C LEU A 22 2.20 -2.78 -58.49
N ARG A 23 2.14 -4.02 -57.98
CA ARG A 23 0.89 -4.78 -57.84
C ARG A 23 0.67 -5.10 -56.38
N GLU A 24 -0.55 -4.82 -55.95
CA GLU A 24 -1.15 -5.18 -54.66
C GLU A 24 -0.89 -6.66 -54.29
N SER A 25 -0.41 -6.89 -53.07
CA SER A 25 -0.71 -8.05 -52.20
C SER A 25 0.25 -7.98 -51.00
N SER A 26 -0.13 -8.21 -49.75
CA SER A 26 -1.41 -8.54 -49.13
C SER A 26 -1.19 -8.43 -47.61
N LEU A 27 -2.23 -8.03 -46.88
CA LEU A 27 -2.33 -8.14 -45.41
C LEU A 27 -1.97 -9.55 -44.90
N ALA A 28 -2.04 -10.57 -45.77
CA ALA A 28 -1.71 -11.96 -45.47
C ALA A 28 -0.22 -12.19 -45.14
N ALA A 29 0.70 -11.44 -45.76
CA ALA A 29 2.14 -11.57 -45.46
C ALA A 29 2.52 -11.02 -44.07
N ALA A 30 1.75 -10.05 -43.56
CA ALA A 30 1.93 -9.51 -42.21
C ALA A 30 1.31 -10.43 -41.14
N VAL A 31 0.17 -11.06 -41.43
CA VAL A 31 -0.48 -12.04 -40.54
C VAL A 31 0.37 -13.31 -40.40
N GLU A 32 0.96 -13.80 -41.49
CA GLU A 32 1.88 -14.96 -41.43
C GLU A 32 3.16 -14.68 -40.62
N ARG A 33 3.64 -13.43 -40.61
CA ARG A 33 4.80 -13.02 -39.79
C ARG A 33 4.44 -12.94 -38.32
N TRP A 34 3.23 -12.50 -38.01
CA TRP A 34 2.71 -12.41 -36.64
C TRP A 34 2.44 -13.79 -36.04
N ASP A 35 1.86 -14.71 -36.80
CA ASP A 35 1.59 -16.08 -36.33
C ASP A 35 2.88 -16.91 -36.17
N ARG A 36 3.89 -16.69 -37.03
CA ARG A 36 5.24 -17.26 -36.83
C ARG A 36 5.91 -16.78 -35.54
N TRP A 37 5.79 -15.49 -35.22
CA TRP A 37 6.31 -14.93 -33.97
C TRP A 37 5.54 -15.45 -32.74
N ARG A 38 4.24 -15.73 -32.89
CA ARG A 38 3.36 -16.28 -31.85
C ARG A 38 3.66 -17.76 -31.53
N GLU A 39 4.08 -18.54 -32.51
CA GLU A 39 4.46 -19.95 -32.33
C GLU A 39 5.88 -20.12 -31.77
N GLU A 40 6.82 -19.21 -32.08
CA GLU A 40 8.17 -19.24 -31.52
C GLU A 40 8.26 -18.76 -30.05
N ALA A 41 7.26 -18.02 -29.56
CA ALA A 41 7.21 -17.51 -28.18
C ALA A 41 6.58 -18.48 -27.14
N ARG A 42 6.20 -19.71 -27.54
CA ARG A 42 5.75 -20.77 -26.61
C ARG A 42 6.89 -21.72 -26.24
N GLY A 43 7.86 -21.19 -25.50
CA GLY A 43 8.89 -21.96 -24.82
C GLY A 43 9.23 -21.27 -23.48
N ASP A 44 9.11 -22.01 -22.38
CA ASP A 44 9.10 -21.52 -21.01
C ASP A 44 10.25 -20.57 -20.61
N MET A 45 9.93 -19.54 -19.81
CA MET A 45 10.90 -18.86 -18.94
C MET A 45 10.40 -18.85 -17.49
N MET A 46 10.65 -19.97 -16.80
CA MET A 46 10.76 -20.01 -15.34
C MET A 46 12.23 -19.84 -15.00
N ALA A 47 12.62 -18.67 -14.48
CA ALA A 47 13.94 -18.45 -13.93
C ALA A 47 13.97 -18.91 -12.46
N PHE A 48 14.71 -19.98 -12.18
CA PHE A 48 15.21 -20.26 -10.84
C PHE A 48 16.67 -19.81 -10.78
N VAL A 49 16.98 -18.91 -9.86
CA VAL A 49 18.35 -18.60 -9.47
C VAL A 49 18.69 -19.48 -8.27
N VAL A 50 19.57 -20.45 -8.47
CA VAL A 50 20.38 -21.05 -7.39
C VAL A 50 21.83 -20.93 -7.83
N GLY A 51 22.65 -20.31 -6.98
CA GLY A 51 24.03 -19.98 -7.29
C GLY A 51 24.96 -21.20 -7.46
N GLY A 52 26.09 -20.94 -8.13
CA GLY A 52 27.28 -21.79 -8.08
C GLY A 52 27.57 -22.59 -9.35
N SER A 53 28.54 -22.10 -10.13
CA SER A 53 29.38 -22.82 -11.13
C SER A 53 28.68 -23.62 -12.25
N ALA A 54 28.83 -23.14 -13.48
CA ALA A 54 28.47 -23.87 -14.69
C ALA A 54 29.51 -24.95 -15.06
N SER A 55 29.06 -26.19 -15.28
CA SER A 55 29.74 -27.16 -16.15
C SER A 55 28.69 -27.90 -16.99
N VAL A 56 28.88 -27.88 -18.30
CA VAL A 56 27.98 -28.46 -19.32
C VAL A 56 28.30 -29.93 -19.55
N GLN A 57 27.30 -30.82 -19.44
CA GLN A 57 27.33 -32.15 -20.05
C GLN A 57 26.00 -32.48 -20.75
N ARG A 58 26.08 -32.95 -21.99
CA ARG A 58 24.96 -33.41 -22.84
C ARG A 58 24.66 -34.88 -22.58
N VAL A 59 23.38 -35.26 -22.50
CA VAL A 59 22.92 -36.66 -22.68
C VAL A 59 21.65 -36.68 -23.54
N PRO A 60 21.54 -37.56 -24.56
CA PRO A 60 20.45 -37.53 -25.55
C PRO A 60 19.33 -38.58 -25.31
N GLY A 61 18.13 -38.25 -25.80
CA GLY A 61 17.23 -39.20 -26.48
C GLY A 61 16.15 -39.91 -25.63
N TRP A 62 14.88 -39.55 -25.84
CA TRP A 62 13.72 -40.39 -25.53
C TRP A 62 13.19 -41.03 -26.81
N ALA A 63 12.97 -42.35 -26.78
CA ALA A 63 12.24 -43.09 -27.80
C ALA A 63 11.02 -43.79 -27.17
N CYS A 64 9.86 -43.58 -27.79
CA CYS A 64 8.56 -44.14 -27.44
C CYS A 64 8.37 -45.54 -28.05
N LYS A 65 7.80 -46.50 -27.30
CA LYS A 65 7.09 -47.66 -27.87
C LYS A 65 5.90 -48.10 -26.99
N ARG A 66 4.74 -48.25 -27.65
CA ARG A 66 3.51 -48.92 -27.18
C ARG A 66 3.66 -50.45 -27.27
N GLY A 67 2.87 -51.20 -26.47
CA GLY A 67 2.65 -52.64 -26.69
C GLY A 67 1.72 -53.35 -25.69
N LEU A 68 0.45 -53.48 -26.07
CA LEU A 68 -0.62 -54.44 -25.72
C LEU A 68 -0.27 -55.77 -24.98
N SER A 69 -1.11 -56.19 -23.99
CA SER A 69 -2.11 -57.28 -24.10
C SER A 69 -2.38 -58.12 -22.82
N ALA A 70 -3.68 -58.22 -22.48
CA ALA A 70 -4.52 -59.35 -22.06
C ALA A 70 -4.12 -60.47 -21.04
N SER A 71 -5.03 -60.63 -20.06
CA SER A 71 -5.74 -61.87 -19.62
C SER A 71 -5.28 -62.72 -18.40
N ALA A 72 -6.14 -62.64 -17.36
CA ALA A 72 -6.89 -63.73 -16.70
C ALA A 72 -6.26 -64.79 -15.74
N ARG A 73 -6.80 -64.77 -14.51
CA ARG A 73 -7.33 -65.88 -13.66
C ARG A 73 -6.35 -66.84 -12.91
N ARG A 74 -6.36 -66.78 -11.57
CA ARG A 74 -6.94 -67.75 -10.58
C ARG A 74 -6.18 -67.69 -9.23
N GLY A 75 -6.92 -67.94 -8.14
CA GLY A 75 -6.36 -68.63 -6.96
C GLY A 75 -6.48 -67.89 -5.63
N PHE A 76 -7.57 -68.14 -4.92
CA PHE A 76 -7.70 -67.93 -3.47
C PHE A 76 -6.60 -68.67 -2.69
N LEU A 77 -6.09 -68.04 -1.63
CA LEU A 77 -5.77 -68.63 -0.31
C LEU A 77 -5.28 -67.53 0.63
N ALA A 78 -6.07 -67.25 1.69
CA ALA A 78 -5.56 -66.64 2.92
C ALA A 78 -5.05 -67.76 3.83
N PRO A 79 -4.07 -67.49 4.74
CA PRO A 79 -4.50 -67.27 6.11
C PRO A 79 -3.67 -66.27 6.93
N SER A 80 -4.39 -65.66 7.89
CA SER A 80 -3.98 -65.19 9.23
C SER A 80 -2.54 -64.77 9.53
N GLY A 81 -2.37 -63.53 10.01
CA GLY A 81 -1.15 -63.14 10.71
C GLY A 81 -1.06 -61.66 11.12
N ARG A 82 -1.59 -61.36 12.32
CA ARG A 82 -1.17 -60.29 13.26
C ARG A 82 -0.97 -58.86 12.74
N SER A 83 -1.78 -57.98 13.32
CA SER A 83 -1.60 -56.53 13.37
C SER A 83 -0.21 -56.11 13.85
N ARG A 84 0.45 -55.26 13.06
CA ARG A 84 1.40 -54.26 13.55
C ARG A 84 0.96 -52.91 13.00
N GLN A 85 0.26 -52.14 13.84
CA GLN A 85 0.12 -50.70 13.63
C GLN A 85 1.51 -50.08 13.80
N LEU A 86 2.12 -49.65 12.70
CA LEU A 86 3.22 -48.70 12.74
C LEU A 86 2.60 -47.31 12.83
N SER A 87 2.64 -46.72 14.02
CA SER A 87 2.32 -45.31 14.23
C SER A 87 3.51 -44.47 13.75
N THR A 88 3.40 -43.89 12.56
CA THR A 88 4.28 -42.79 12.16
C THR A 88 3.77 -41.51 12.82
N LYS A 89 4.28 -41.23 14.03
CA LYS A 89 4.20 -39.90 14.65
C LYS A 89 5.02 -38.93 13.78
N TRP A 90 4.34 -38.09 13.01
CA TRP A 90 4.95 -36.90 12.44
C TRP A 90 5.01 -35.83 13.53
N SER A 91 6.17 -35.68 14.17
CA SER A 91 6.47 -34.50 14.96
C SER A 91 6.92 -33.40 14.00
N MET A 92 6.04 -32.43 13.73
CA MET A 92 6.43 -31.15 13.15
C MET A 92 7.29 -30.42 14.18
N VAL A 93 8.61 -30.55 14.04
CA VAL A 93 9.53 -29.60 14.67
C VAL A 93 9.47 -28.36 13.79
N LEU A 94 8.93 -27.26 14.32
CA LEU A 94 9.10 -25.93 13.73
C LEU A 94 10.59 -25.62 13.78
N VAL A 95 11.29 -25.85 12.67
CA VAL A 95 12.64 -25.35 12.47
C VAL A 95 12.49 -23.87 12.15
N GLU A 96 13.06 -23.01 13.00
CA GLU A 96 13.17 -21.59 12.72
C GLU A 96 13.86 -21.40 11.36
N PRO A 97 13.31 -20.57 10.45
CA PRO A 97 13.90 -20.38 9.15
C PRO A 97 15.30 -19.76 9.32
N GLN A 98 16.31 -20.46 8.83
CA GLN A 98 17.66 -19.90 8.73
C GLN A 98 17.64 -18.69 7.78
N PRO A 99 18.32 -17.59 8.12
CA PRO A 99 18.37 -16.42 7.26
C PRO A 99 18.97 -16.76 5.90
N ALA A 100 18.54 -16.03 4.86
CA ALA A 100 19.10 -16.16 3.53
C ALA A 100 20.63 -15.95 3.55
N PRO A 101 21.41 -16.70 2.77
CA PRO A 101 22.87 -16.56 2.76
C PRO A 101 23.25 -15.14 2.36
N GLY A 102 23.87 -14.39 3.29
CA GLY A 102 24.24 -12.98 3.13
C GLY A 102 23.48 -11.97 4.01
N ALA A 103 22.50 -12.40 4.81
CA ALA A 103 21.92 -11.52 5.83
C ALA A 103 22.93 -11.30 6.95
N ALA A 104 23.18 -10.03 7.32
CA ALA A 104 23.99 -9.71 8.49
C ALA A 104 23.41 -10.40 9.73
N ALA A 105 24.29 -10.94 10.58
CA ALA A 105 23.89 -11.46 11.88
C ALA A 105 23.24 -10.33 12.69
N ALA A 106 22.22 -10.68 13.48
CA ALA A 106 21.61 -9.75 14.42
C ALA A 106 22.71 -9.15 15.31
N PRO A 107 22.78 -7.82 15.48
CA PRO A 107 23.76 -7.22 16.38
C PRO A 107 23.44 -7.59 17.83
N ASP A 108 24.49 -7.73 18.64
CA ASP A 108 24.35 -7.91 20.08
C ASP A 108 23.83 -6.60 20.71
N ALA A 109 22.81 -6.72 21.55
CA ALA A 109 22.31 -5.59 22.34
C ALA A 109 23.31 -5.27 23.45
N VAL A 110 23.54 -3.99 23.73
CA VAL A 110 24.43 -3.54 24.82
C VAL A 110 23.75 -3.59 26.19
N ALA A 111 22.41 -3.57 26.20
CA ALA A 111 21.57 -3.70 27.37
C ALA A 111 20.15 -4.15 26.98
N GLU A 112 19.35 -4.50 27.97
CA GLU A 112 17.93 -4.84 27.80
C GLU A 112 17.13 -4.11 28.89
N LEU A 113 16.14 -3.33 28.48
CA LEU A 113 15.16 -2.71 29.38
C LEU A 113 14.05 -3.72 29.73
N PRO A 114 13.19 -3.42 30.73
CA PRO A 114 12.09 -4.29 31.11
C PRO A 114 11.22 -4.73 29.93
N PHE A 115 10.66 -5.94 30.07
CA PHE A 115 9.83 -6.58 29.05
C PHE A 115 10.57 -6.93 27.74
N GLY A 116 11.90 -6.92 27.74
CA GLY A 116 12.71 -7.43 26.64
C GLY A 116 13.05 -6.39 25.56
N MET A 117 12.92 -5.10 25.85
CA MET A 117 13.23 -4.03 24.90
C MET A 117 14.75 -3.84 24.80
N LYS A 118 15.31 -4.16 23.63
CA LYS A 118 16.76 -4.22 23.44
C LYS A 118 17.35 -2.83 23.21
N VAL A 119 18.53 -2.59 23.76
CA VAL A 119 19.27 -1.31 23.61
C VAL A 119 20.49 -1.52 22.72
N TYR A 120 20.67 -0.63 21.76
CA TYR A 120 21.77 -0.63 20.80
C TYR A 120 22.51 0.69 20.79
N GLU A 121 23.80 0.66 20.46
CA GLU A 121 24.63 1.86 20.27
C GLU A 121 24.97 2.01 18.79
N MET A 122 24.37 3.00 18.13
CA MET A 122 24.43 3.15 16.67
C MET A 122 25.86 3.22 16.13
N HIS A 123 26.75 3.94 16.82
CA HIS A 123 28.15 4.12 16.43
C HIS A 123 28.99 2.82 16.52
N ALA A 124 28.52 1.80 17.23
CA ALA A 124 29.16 0.49 17.34
C ALA A 124 28.69 -0.52 16.28
N LEU A 125 27.71 -0.14 15.45
CA LEU A 125 27.10 -1.01 14.45
C LEU A 125 27.68 -0.79 13.05
N SER A 126 27.82 -1.88 12.29
CA SER A 126 28.07 -1.79 10.85
C SER A 126 26.84 -1.27 10.11
N PRO A 127 26.99 -0.72 8.89
CA PRO A 127 25.85 -0.33 8.06
C PRO A 127 24.82 -1.45 7.84
N GLU A 128 25.27 -2.70 7.73
CA GLU A 128 24.40 -3.86 7.56
C GLU A 128 23.64 -4.21 8.85
N GLN A 129 24.27 -4.03 10.02
CA GLN A 129 23.61 -4.20 11.31
C GLN A 129 22.58 -3.09 11.57
N VAL A 130 22.88 -1.85 11.20
CA VAL A 130 21.89 -0.76 11.21
C VAL A 130 20.70 -1.12 10.34
N LYS A 131 20.96 -1.56 9.10
CA LYS A 131 19.89 -1.99 8.18
C LYS A 131 19.07 -3.13 8.77
N TYR A 132 19.72 -4.09 9.44
CA TYR A 132 19.02 -5.16 10.16
C TYR A 132 18.07 -4.63 11.23
N LEU A 133 18.48 -3.64 12.04
CA LEU A 133 17.63 -3.03 13.07
C LEU A 133 16.42 -2.26 12.52
N THR A 134 16.45 -1.87 11.24
CA THR A 134 15.30 -1.21 10.58
C THR A 134 14.24 -2.18 10.03
N LEU A 135 14.51 -3.48 10.12
CA LEU A 135 13.56 -4.51 9.73
C LEU A 135 12.44 -4.63 10.77
N ARG A 136 11.21 -4.72 10.26
CA ARG A 136 10.03 -4.97 11.09
C ARG A 136 9.91 -6.45 11.41
N PRO A 137 9.18 -6.82 12.47
CA PRO A 137 8.77 -8.21 12.68
C PRO A 137 8.17 -8.78 11.39
N LYS A 138 8.83 -9.79 10.83
CA LYS A 138 8.51 -10.31 9.49
C LYS A 138 7.06 -10.78 9.44
N ILE A 139 6.29 -10.25 8.50
CA ILE A 139 4.99 -10.78 8.12
C ILE A 139 5.16 -11.69 6.91
N ASP A 140 4.62 -12.89 7.03
CA ASP A 140 4.60 -13.87 5.96
C ASP A 140 3.53 -13.49 4.92
N PHE A 141 3.84 -12.51 4.07
CA PHE A 141 2.93 -12.05 3.03
C PHE A 141 2.48 -13.20 2.11
N GLU A 142 3.38 -14.12 1.75
CA GLU A 142 3.01 -15.26 0.90
C GLU A 142 2.02 -16.19 1.59
N GLY A 143 2.27 -16.52 2.86
CA GLY A 143 1.36 -17.30 3.70
C GLY A 143 0.00 -16.62 3.82
N VAL A 144 -0.04 -15.32 4.14
CA VAL A 144 -1.31 -14.57 4.27
C VAL A 144 -2.04 -14.49 2.93
N MET A 145 -1.33 -14.23 1.84
CA MET A 145 -1.92 -14.20 0.49
C MET A 145 -2.52 -15.55 0.10
N SER A 146 -1.92 -16.68 0.51
CA SER A 146 -2.48 -18.01 0.25
C SER A 146 -3.83 -18.24 0.96
N ILE A 147 -4.03 -17.61 2.12
CA ILE A 147 -5.29 -17.63 2.88
C ILE A 147 -6.33 -16.68 2.27
N VAL A 148 -5.89 -15.52 1.79
CA VAL A 148 -6.76 -14.47 1.24
C VAL A 148 -7.28 -14.81 -0.17
N LYS A 149 -6.44 -15.43 -1.02
CA LYS A 149 -6.80 -15.75 -2.41
C LYS A 149 -8.13 -16.53 -2.54
N PRO A 150 -8.39 -17.62 -1.77
CA PRO A 150 -9.67 -18.32 -1.82
C PRO A 150 -10.86 -17.44 -1.47
N ILE A 151 -10.74 -16.58 -0.43
CA ILE A 151 -11.81 -15.67 0.00
C ILE A 151 -12.17 -14.71 -1.14
N VAL A 152 -11.16 -14.12 -1.76
CA VAL A 152 -11.33 -13.18 -2.89
C VAL A 152 -12.00 -13.87 -4.08
N GLN A 153 -11.62 -15.11 -4.40
CA GLN A 153 -12.24 -15.86 -5.50
C GLN A 153 -13.68 -16.30 -5.20
N ASP A 154 -13.97 -16.67 -3.96
CA ASP A 154 -15.34 -16.97 -3.54
C ASP A 154 -16.24 -15.76 -3.66
N VAL A 155 -15.80 -14.57 -3.23
CA VAL A 155 -16.60 -13.34 -3.37
C VAL A 155 -16.82 -12.99 -4.84
N LYS A 156 -15.79 -13.11 -5.68
CA LYS A 156 -15.91 -12.91 -7.13
C LYS A 156 -16.94 -13.83 -7.78
N SER A 157 -16.98 -15.10 -7.37
CA SER A 157 -17.82 -16.13 -8.01
C SER A 157 -19.23 -16.24 -7.43
N LYS A 158 -19.41 -15.92 -6.14
CA LYS A 158 -20.67 -16.15 -5.39
C LYS A 158 -21.30 -14.87 -4.85
N GLY A 159 -20.69 -13.69 -5.07
CA GLY A 159 -21.24 -12.41 -4.65
C GLY A 159 -21.57 -12.35 -3.16
N ASN A 160 -22.76 -11.82 -2.85
CA ASN A 160 -23.28 -11.65 -1.50
C ASN A 160 -23.26 -12.92 -0.66
N ALA A 161 -23.50 -14.09 -1.27
CA ALA A 161 -23.54 -15.35 -0.55
C ALA A 161 -22.20 -15.66 0.14
N ALA A 162 -21.08 -15.43 -0.56
CA ALA A 162 -19.75 -15.60 0.03
C ALA A 162 -19.47 -14.55 1.11
N VAL A 163 -19.86 -13.29 0.89
CA VAL A 163 -19.66 -12.23 1.90
C VAL A 163 -20.38 -12.59 3.20
N LEU A 164 -21.65 -12.99 3.12
CA LEU A 164 -22.45 -13.43 4.27
C LEU A 164 -21.86 -14.68 4.94
N GLU A 165 -21.39 -15.65 4.16
CA GLU A 165 -20.73 -16.85 4.69
C GLU A 165 -19.50 -16.49 5.53
N TYR A 166 -18.65 -15.59 5.01
CA TYR A 166 -17.44 -15.17 5.70
C TYR A 166 -17.73 -14.26 6.90
N THR A 167 -18.73 -13.39 6.84
CA THR A 167 -19.20 -12.61 8.00
C THR A 167 -19.70 -13.55 9.11
N ARG A 168 -20.50 -14.57 8.79
CA ARG A 168 -20.92 -15.60 9.76
C ARG A 168 -19.72 -16.37 10.33
N LYS A 169 -18.75 -16.72 9.48
CA LYS A 169 -17.58 -17.51 9.88
C LYS A 169 -16.63 -16.75 10.80
N PHE A 170 -16.32 -15.51 10.48
CA PHE A 170 -15.30 -14.72 11.18
C PHE A 170 -15.88 -13.79 12.23
N ASP A 171 -16.93 -13.05 11.88
CA ASP A 171 -17.57 -12.07 12.79
C ASP A 171 -18.64 -12.71 13.68
N LYS A 172 -19.03 -13.96 13.41
CA LYS A 172 -20.07 -14.73 14.14
C LYS A 172 -21.46 -14.08 14.08
N VAL A 173 -21.71 -13.32 13.03
CA VAL A 173 -22.98 -12.63 12.79
C VAL A 173 -23.70 -13.25 11.61
N GLU A 174 -24.95 -13.65 11.83
CA GLU A 174 -25.86 -14.09 10.78
C GLU A 174 -26.79 -12.93 10.43
N MET A 175 -26.91 -12.61 9.14
CA MET A 175 -27.76 -11.51 8.66
C MET A 175 -28.41 -11.89 7.33
N ALA A 176 -29.58 -11.31 7.04
CA ALA A 176 -30.21 -11.47 5.75
C ALA A 176 -29.45 -10.68 4.67
N ALA A 177 -29.52 -11.13 3.42
CA ALA A 177 -28.87 -10.45 2.30
C ALA A 177 -29.34 -9.00 2.11
N ALA A 178 -30.59 -8.70 2.47
CA ALA A 178 -31.16 -7.35 2.44
C ALA A 178 -30.50 -6.39 3.45
N ASP A 179 -29.89 -6.93 4.51
CA ASP A 179 -29.24 -6.15 5.58
C ASP A 179 -27.72 -5.99 5.37
N LEU A 180 -27.16 -6.59 4.31
CA LEU A 180 -25.72 -6.59 4.06
C LEU A 180 -25.20 -5.19 3.69
N VAL A 181 -25.99 -4.46 2.90
CA VAL A 181 -25.67 -3.10 2.46
C VAL A 181 -26.84 -2.20 2.81
N VAL A 182 -26.55 -1.10 3.50
CA VAL A 182 -27.55 -0.10 3.88
C VAL A 182 -27.19 1.27 3.31
N ASP A 183 -28.21 2.07 3.04
CA ASP A 183 -28.02 3.48 2.73
C ASP A 183 -28.05 4.28 4.04
N PRO A 184 -26.92 4.80 4.55
CA PRO A 184 -26.92 5.51 5.82
C PRO A 184 -27.79 6.77 5.77
N ARG A 185 -28.13 7.32 4.60
CA ARG A 185 -28.96 8.53 4.47
C ARG A 185 -30.42 8.27 4.81
N THR A 186 -30.89 7.03 4.68
CA THR A 186 -32.28 6.65 4.99
C THR A 186 -32.47 6.26 6.46
N LEU A 187 -31.38 5.93 7.16
CA LEU A 187 -31.42 5.60 8.59
C LEU A 187 -31.61 6.87 9.44
N PRO A 188 -32.22 6.78 10.63
CA PRO A 188 -32.20 7.89 11.59
C PRO A 188 -30.77 8.18 12.05
N TRP A 189 -30.51 9.41 12.50
CA TRP A 189 -29.29 9.70 13.26
C TRP A 189 -29.33 8.94 14.59
N PRO A 190 -28.17 8.47 15.12
CA PRO A 190 -28.10 7.87 16.44
C PRO A 190 -28.78 8.73 17.51
N SER A 191 -29.62 8.09 18.32
CA SER A 191 -30.33 8.73 19.43
C SER A 191 -29.39 9.04 20.60
N ALA A 192 -29.85 9.86 21.54
CA ALA A 192 -29.10 10.16 22.77
C ALA A 192 -28.85 8.93 23.66
N SER A 193 -29.66 7.87 23.51
CA SER A 193 -29.45 6.58 24.19
C SER A 193 -28.40 5.70 23.51
N GLU A 194 -28.14 5.91 22.22
CA GLU A 194 -27.16 5.13 21.45
C GLU A 194 -25.79 5.79 21.41
N MET A 195 -25.73 7.13 21.47
CA MET A 195 -24.49 7.90 21.42
C MET A 195 -24.58 9.06 22.42
N SER A 196 -23.60 9.12 23.34
CA SER A 196 -23.56 10.19 24.35
C SER A 196 -23.32 11.56 23.71
N ALA A 197 -23.79 12.63 24.37
CA ALA A 197 -23.53 14.00 23.91
C ALA A 197 -22.03 14.32 23.84
N ALA A 198 -21.23 13.78 24.78
CA ALA A 198 -19.77 13.93 24.79
C ALA A 198 -19.12 13.22 23.59
N SER A 199 -19.51 11.97 23.29
CA SER A 199 -19.03 11.23 22.12
C SER A 199 -19.36 11.97 20.83
N LYS A 200 -20.59 12.51 20.73
CA LYS A 200 -21.02 13.30 19.58
C LYS A 200 -20.17 14.56 19.40
N GLN A 201 -19.97 15.32 20.48
CA GLN A 201 -19.14 16.52 20.46
C GLN A 201 -17.69 16.19 20.07
N ALA A 202 -17.12 15.09 20.56
CA ALA A 202 -15.77 14.68 20.19
C ALA A 202 -15.65 14.35 18.68
N VAL A 203 -16.62 13.62 18.12
CA VAL A 203 -16.69 13.33 16.68
C VAL A 203 -16.87 14.62 15.86
N ASP A 204 -17.67 15.56 16.36
CA ASP A 204 -17.87 16.85 15.71
C ASP A 204 -16.56 17.66 15.67
N VAL A 205 -15.85 17.79 16.80
CA VAL A 205 -14.55 18.50 16.86
C VAL A 205 -13.52 17.85 15.93
N ALA A 206 -13.42 16.52 15.95
CA ALA A 206 -12.54 15.78 15.06
C ALA A 206 -12.86 16.06 13.59
N TYR A 207 -14.14 15.96 13.20
CA TYR A 207 -14.57 16.26 11.84
C TYR A 207 -14.19 17.68 11.41
N GLU A 208 -14.46 18.70 12.24
CA GLU A 208 -14.16 20.10 11.87
C GLU A 208 -12.66 20.32 11.63
N ASN A 209 -11.80 19.76 12.49
CA ASN A 209 -10.35 19.88 12.33
C ASN A 209 -9.83 19.12 11.11
N ILE A 210 -10.30 17.89 10.89
CA ILE A 210 -9.93 17.06 9.72
C ILE A 210 -10.40 17.75 8.44
N TYR A 211 -11.63 18.27 8.41
CA TYR A 211 -12.18 18.98 7.27
C TYR A 211 -11.35 20.21 6.96
N LYS A 212 -11.06 21.04 7.97
CA LYS A 212 -10.24 22.24 7.81
C LYS A 212 -8.86 21.94 7.23
N PHE A 213 -8.18 20.90 7.72
CA PHE A 213 -6.85 20.54 7.24
C PHE A 213 -6.87 19.98 5.81
N HIS A 214 -7.84 19.13 5.45
CA HIS A 214 -7.92 18.54 4.12
C HIS A 214 -8.47 19.53 3.07
N GLU A 215 -9.37 20.42 3.44
CA GLU A 215 -9.89 21.49 2.57
C GLU A 215 -8.76 22.43 2.14
N ALA A 216 -7.83 22.74 3.06
CA ALA A 216 -6.65 23.56 2.77
C ALA A 216 -5.70 22.96 1.74
N GLN A 217 -5.82 21.66 1.43
CA GLN A 217 -4.98 20.97 0.44
C GLN A 217 -5.49 21.16 -1.00
N LYS A 218 -6.67 21.78 -1.22
CA LYS A 218 -7.20 22.04 -2.55
C LYS A 218 -6.22 22.89 -3.36
N ARG A 219 -5.78 22.35 -4.51
CA ARG A 219 -4.90 23.06 -5.44
C ARG A 219 -5.72 23.84 -6.47
N ALA A 220 -5.27 25.05 -6.77
CA ALA A 220 -5.76 25.79 -7.93
C ALA A 220 -5.43 25.02 -9.23
N GLU A 221 -6.27 25.22 -10.25
CA GLU A 221 -5.97 24.74 -11.60
C GLU A 221 -4.65 25.35 -12.10
N ILE A 222 -3.78 24.52 -12.67
CA ILE A 222 -2.54 24.98 -13.28
C ILE A 222 -2.84 25.29 -14.75
N ARG A 223 -2.52 26.51 -15.19
CA ARG A 223 -2.51 26.92 -16.60
C ARG A 223 -1.17 27.56 -16.94
N VAL A 224 -0.51 27.04 -17.96
CA VAL A 224 0.81 27.51 -18.39
C VAL A 224 0.83 27.60 -19.91
N GLU A 225 1.16 28.77 -20.44
CA GLU A 225 1.53 28.90 -21.84
C GLU A 225 3.02 28.54 -21.98
N THR A 226 3.31 27.39 -22.58
CA THR A 226 4.70 26.87 -22.68
C THR A 226 5.45 27.50 -23.84
N MET A 227 4.72 27.90 -24.88
CA MET A 227 5.17 28.67 -26.03
C MET A 227 4.00 29.53 -26.53
N PRO A 228 4.24 30.64 -27.24
CA PRO A 228 3.17 31.44 -27.82
C PRO A 228 2.18 30.59 -28.61
N GLY A 229 0.92 30.59 -28.18
CA GLY A 229 -0.17 29.84 -28.77
C GLY A 229 -0.31 28.39 -28.30
N ILE A 230 0.40 27.95 -27.25
CA ILE A 230 0.35 26.59 -26.68
C ILE A 230 0.04 26.65 -25.18
N GLU A 231 -1.22 26.40 -24.83
CA GLU A 231 -1.68 26.35 -23.44
C GLU A 231 -1.69 24.90 -22.93
N CYS A 232 -1.04 24.67 -21.81
CA CYS A 232 -1.07 23.42 -21.04
C CYS A 232 -1.80 23.64 -19.71
N ILE A 233 -2.74 22.74 -19.40
CA ILE A 233 -3.64 22.85 -18.25
C ILE A 233 -3.56 21.56 -17.44
N ARG A 234 -3.63 21.63 -16.11
CA ARG A 234 -3.82 20.47 -15.22
C ARG A 234 -4.99 20.72 -14.27
N VAL A 235 -6.01 19.87 -14.36
CA VAL A 235 -7.23 19.94 -13.53
C VAL A 235 -7.39 18.71 -12.65
N ALA A 236 -7.83 18.91 -11.41
CA ALA A 236 -8.24 17.81 -10.52
C ALA A 236 -9.66 17.34 -10.87
N ARG A 237 -9.90 16.02 -10.81
CA ARG A 237 -11.22 15.40 -10.88
C ARG A 237 -11.34 14.33 -9.81
N PRO A 238 -12.46 14.22 -9.08
CA PRO A 238 -12.65 13.15 -8.11
C PRO A 238 -12.57 11.78 -8.79
N ILE A 239 -12.06 10.80 -8.06
CA ILE A 239 -12.37 9.41 -8.32
C ILE A 239 -13.86 9.24 -8.02
N GLU A 240 -14.63 8.74 -8.98
CA GLU A 240 -16.09 8.74 -8.89
C GLU A 240 -16.59 7.85 -7.75
N ARG A 241 -16.07 6.62 -7.67
CA ARG A 241 -16.49 5.61 -6.71
C ARG A 241 -15.32 5.15 -5.86
N VAL A 242 -15.42 5.31 -4.55
CA VAL A 242 -14.37 4.94 -3.60
C VAL A 242 -14.92 4.06 -2.48
N GLY A 243 -14.14 3.04 -2.13
CA GLY A 243 -14.37 2.19 -0.97
C GLY A 243 -13.50 2.65 0.18
N ILE A 244 -14.07 2.83 1.37
CA ILE A 244 -13.34 3.16 2.58
C ILE A 244 -13.54 2.03 3.59
N TYR A 245 -12.45 1.35 3.95
CA TYR A 245 -12.47 0.27 4.93
C TYR A 245 -12.21 0.83 6.33
N VAL A 246 -13.16 0.62 7.23
CA VAL A 246 -13.08 1.01 8.64
C VAL A 246 -12.94 -0.26 9.48
N PRO A 247 -11.79 -0.47 10.14
CA PRO A 247 -11.62 -1.64 10.99
C PRO A 247 -12.64 -1.69 12.12
N GLY A 248 -12.99 -2.91 12.52
CA GLY A 248 -13.84 -3.19 13.67
C GLY A 248 -13.48 -4.54 14.31
N GLY A 249 -14.37 -5.07 15.14
CA GLY A 249 -14.16 -6.32 15.87
C GLY A 249 -13.79 -6.07 17.33
N THR A 250 -12.51 -6.12 17.68
CA THR A 250 -12.03 -5.92 19.07
C THR A 250 -11.99 -4.46 19.51
N ALA A 251 -11.95 -3.53 18.55
CA ALA A 251 -12.05 -2.09 18.78
C ALA A 251 -12.93 -1.46 17.68
N VAL A 252 -13.58 -0.35 18.00
CA VAL A 252 -14.42 0.42 17.06
C VAL A 252 -13.69 1.71 16.72
N LEU A 253 -13.52 2.03 15.43
CA LEU A 253 -12.73 3.18 14.97
C LEU A 253 -13.55 4.21 14.19
N PRO A 254 -14.41 5.01 14.85
CA PRO A 254 -15.10 6.12 14.19
C PRO A 254 -14.13 7.19 13.66
N SER A 255 -12.93 7.31 14.26
CA SER A 255 -11.86 8.16 13.74
C SER A 255 -11.48 7.80 12.31
N THR A 256 -11.26 6.52 12.00
CA THR A 256 -10.93 6.07 10.63
C THR A 256 -12.05 6.39 9.64
N ALA A 257 -13.32 6.32 10.06
CA ALA A 257 -14.44 6.73 9.20
C ALA A 257 -14.34 8.21 8.82
N LEU A 258 -13.93 9.09 9.75
CA LEU A 258 -13.68 10.51 9.46
C LEU A 258 -12.45 10.70 8.58
N MET A 259 -11.33 10.05 8.92
CA MET A 259 -10.05 10.20 8.22
C MET A 259 -10.14 9.80 6.73
N LEU A 260 -11.02 8.87 6.39
CA LEU A 260 -11.25 8.46 5.00
C LEU A 260 -12.43 9.18 4.35
N GLY A 261 -13.52 9.37 5.10
CA GLY A 261 -14.76 9.95 4.58
C GLY A 261 -14.67 11.45 4.30
N VAL A 262 -14.01 12.22 5.18
CA VAL A 262 -13.87 13.67 5.02
C VAL A 262 -13.13 14.07 3.74
N PRO A 263 -11.91 13.56 3.44
CA PRO A 263 -11.25 13.90 2.17
C PRO A 263 -12.01 13.39 0.93
N ALA A 264 -12.70 12.24 1.01
CA ALA A 264 -13.56 11.76 -0.08
C ALA A 264 -14.75 12.71 -0.35
N GLN A 265 -15.37 13.21 0.71
CA GLN A 265 -16.44 14.22 0.65
C GLN A 265 -15.93 15.52 0.02
N ILE A 266 -14.77 16.01 0.48
CA ILE A 266 -14.15 17.25 -0.01
C ILE A 266 -13.76 17.14 -1.49
N ALA A 267 -13.24 15.98 -1.91
CA ALA A 267 -12.90 15.71 -3.31
C ALA A 267 -14.12 15.72 -4.23
N GLY A 268 -15.31 15.39 -3.69
CA GLY A 268 -16.55 15.27 -4.44
C GLY A 268 -16.74 13.88 -5.06
N CYS A 269 -16.26 12.82 -4.41
CA CYS A 269 -16.57 11.45 -4.80
C CYS A 269 -18.10 11.23 -4.75
N THR A 270 -18.69 10.71 -5.83
CA THR A 270 -20.15 10.59 -5.96
C THR A 270 -20.70 9.32 -5.31
N GLU A 271 -19.88 8.28 -5.20
CA GLU A 271 -20.20 7.05 -4.48
C GLU A 271 -19.10 6.71 -3.46
N ILE A 272 -19.46 6.72 -2.18
CA ILE A 272 -18.55 6.40 -1.07
C ILE A 272 -19.13 5.19 -0.35
N VAL A 273 -18.49 4.03 -0.52
CA VAL A 273 -18.87 2.76 0.11
C VAL A 273 -18.02 2.56 1.36
N LEU A 274 -18.61 2.64 2.54
CA LEU A 274 -17.92 2.36 3.80
C LEU A 274 -18.10 0.90 4.17
N ALA A 275 -17.01 0.15 4.27
CA ALA A 275 -17.03 -1.22 4.80
C ALA A 275 -16.64 -1.23 6.28
N THR A 276 -17.46 -1.84 7.12
CA THR A 276 -17.16 -2.08 8.54
C THR A 276 -17.77 -3.42 8.96
N PRO A 277 -17.08 -4.26 9.75
CA PRO A 277 -17.72 -5.44 10.31
C PRO A 277 -18.88 -5.01 11.23
N PRO A 278 -19.99 -5.77 11.24
CA PRO A 278 -21.12 -5.50 12.12
C PRO A 278 -20.76 -5.78 13.59
N ARG A 279 -21.53 -5.21 14.52
CA ARG A 279 -21.53 -5.63 15.92
C ARG A 279 -22.11 -7.05 16.04
N ALA A 280 -21.91 -7.69 17.20
CA ALA A 280 -22.38 -9.05 17.47
C ALA A 280 -23.92 -9.22 17.30
N ASP A 281 -24.69 -8.15 17.47
CA ASP A 281 -26.14 -8.12 17.24
C ASP A 281 -26.52 -7.81 15.78
N GLY A 282 -25.54 -7.72 14.88
CA GLY A 282 -25.72 -7.36 13.49
C GLY A 282 -25.88 -5.86 13.22
N SER A 283 -25.83 -4.99 14.22
CA SER A 283 -25.96 -3.54 14.04
C SER A 283 -24.65 -2.87 13.59
N ILE A 284 -24.72 -1.61 13.18
CA ILE A 284 -23.54 -0.76 12.95
C ILE A 284 -23.27 0.00 14.25
N CYS A 285 -22.00 0.23 14.59
CA CYS A 285 -21.66 1.11 15.70
C CYS A 285 -22.28 2.51 15.51
N PRO A 286 -22.99 3.05 16.52
CA PRO A 286 -23.61 4.37 16.45
C PRO A 286 -22.63 5.48 16.05
N GLU A 287 -21.42 5.50 16.61
CA GLU A 287 -20.38 6.49 16.32
C GLU A 287 -19.89 6.39 14.87
N VAL A 288 -19.75 5.18 14.33
CA VAL A 288 -19.38 4.96 12.91
C VAL A 288 -20.51 5.39 11.98
N LEU A 289 -21.77 5.09 12.32
CA LEU A 289 -22.94 5.55 11.55
C LEU A 289 -23.03 7.08 11.56
N TYR A 290 -22.78 7.72 12.71
CA TYR A 290 -22.76 9.17 12.84
C TYR A 290 -21.70 9.80 11.95
N ALA A 291 -20.45 9.31 12.03
CA ALA A 291 -19.34 9.76 11.19
C ALA A 291 -19.62 9.55 9.70
N ALA A 292 -20.12 8.38 9.32
CA ALA A 292 -20.47 8.05 7.94
C ALA A 292 -21.52 9.01 7.35
N LYS A 293 -22.58 9.30 8.11
CA LYS A 293 -23.60 10.28 7.72
C LYS A 293 -23.01 11.69 7.56
N LYS A 294 -22.16 12.14 8.50
CA LYS A 294 -21.53 13.46 8.45
C LYS A 294 -20.59 13.61 7.24
N CYS A 295 -19.92 12.53 6.85
CA CYS A 295 -19.04 12.47 5.67
C CYS A 295 -19.78 12.24 4.35
N GLY A 296 -21.11 12.15 4.34
CA GLY A 296 -21.88 11.93 3.10
C GLY A 296 -21.67 10.54 2.47
N VAL A 297 -21.31 9.53 3.27
CA VAL A 297 -21.22 8.13 2.81
C VAL A 297 -22.53 7.71 2.14
N THR A 298 -22.44 7.05 0.98
CA THR A 298 -23.63 6.67 0.18
C THR A 298 -24.10 5.25 0.45
N ARG A 299 -23.19 4.36 0.87
CA ARG A 299 -23.46 2.96 1.21
C ARG A 299 -22.62 2.52 2.39
N ILE A 300 -23.19 1.75 3.31
CA ILE A 300 -22.43 1.02 4.32
C ILE A 300 -22.55 -0.48 4.04
N LEU A 301 -21.43 -1.13 3.79
CA LEU A 301 -21.27 -2.59 3.73
C LEU A 301 -20.96 -3.11 5.14
N LYS A 302 -21.85 -3.95 5.67
CA LYS A 302 -21.69 -4.59 6.99
C LYS A 302 -20.87 -5.88 6.88
N ALA A 303 -19.61 -5.72 6.49
CA ALA A 303 -18.63 -6.79 6.43
C ALA A 303 -17.22 -6.25 6.71
N GLY A 304 -16.38 -7.06 7.34
CA GLY A 304 -14.95 -6.78 7.52
C GLY A 304 -14.04 -7.65 6.64
N GLY A 305 -12.74 -7.60 6.90
CA GLY A 305 -11.77 -8.55 6.35
C GLY A 305 -11.58 -8.52 4.83
N ALA A 306 -10.94 -9.56 4.31
CA ALA A 306 -10.68 -9.72 2.88
C ALA A 306 -11.96 -9.81 2.05
N GLN A 307 -13.04 -10.36 2.60
CA GLN A 307 -14.33 -10.48 1.93
C GLN A 307 -14.96 -9.11 1.62
N ALA A 308 -14.82 -8.13 2.53
CA ALA A 308 -15.33 -6.79 2.29
C ALA A 308 -14.52 -6.04 1.23
N VAL A 309 -13.18 -6.17 1.27
CA VAL A 309 -12.30 -5.60 0.24
C VAL A 309 -12.63 -6.20 -1.14
N ALA A 310 -12.79 -7.51 -1.22
CA ALA A 310 -13.17 -8.19 -2.47
C ALA A 310 -14.54 -7.75 -2.99
N ALA A 311 -15.52 -7.57 -2.09
CA ALA A 311 -16.87 -7.14 -2.45
C ALA A 311 -16.87 -5.73 -3.02
N MET A 312 -16.11 -4.79 -2.44
CA MET A 312 -15.94 -3.45 -3.01
C MET A 312 -15.18 -3.47 -4.34
N ALA A 313 -14.17 -4.33 -4.47
CA ALA A 313 -13.31 -4.38 -5.66
C ALA A 313 -14.03 -4.95 -6.90
N TYR A 314 -14.79 -6.03 -6.74
CA TYR A 314 -15.52 -6.66 -7.84
C TYR A 314 -16.95 -6.13 -7.98
N GLY A 315 -17.51 -5.56 -6.91
CA GLY A 315 -18.95 -5.43 -6.75
C GLY A 315 -19.61 -6.78 -6.46
N THR A 316 -20.85 -6.72 -5.98
CA THR A 316 -21.75 -7.87 -5.81
C THR A 316 -23.16 -7.47 -6.23
N GLU A 317 -24.16 -8.31 -5.96
CA GLU A 317 -25.57 -8.00 -6.22
C GLU A 317 -26.04 -6.75 -5.46
N SER A 318 -25.45 -6.45 -4.29
CA SER A 318 -25.81 -5.27 -3.48
C SER A 318 -24.66 -4.31 -3.20
N VAL A 319 -23.40 -4.74 -3.30
CA VAL A 319 -22.22 -3.90 -3.07
C VAL A 319 -21.81 -3.27 -4.40
N PRO A 320 -21.80 -1.92 -4.53
CA PRO A 320 -21.28 -1.28 -5.72
C PRO A 320 -19.78 -1.54 -5.89
N LYS A 321 -19.35 -1.76 -7.13
CA LYS A 321 -17.92 -1.81 -7.48
C LYS A 321 -17.31 -0.41 -7.37
N VAL A 322 -16.19 -0.28 -6.69
CA VAL A 322 -15.44 0.99 -6.54
C VAL A 322 -14.17 1.02 -7.37
N ASP A 323 -13.63 2.21 -7.63
CA ASP A 323 -12.44 2.41 -8.46
C ASP A 323 -11.16 2.55 -7.63
N LYS A 324 -11.28 2.89 -6.34
CA LYS A 324 -10.17 2.89 -5.38
C LYS A 324 -10.64 2.44 -3.99
N ILE A 325 -9.86 1.61 -3.31
CA ILE A 325 -10.12 1.18 -1.93
C ILE A 325 -9.06 1.77 -1.00
N CYS A 326 -9.50 2.53 0.00
CA CYS A 326 -8.66 3.16 1.00
C CYS A 326 -8.93 2.60 2.40
N GLY A 327 -7.98 2.76 3.29
CA GLY A 327 -8.13 2.49 4.72
C GLY A 327 -7.17 1.45 5.28
N PRO A 328 -6.84 1.57 6.56
CA PRO A 328 -5.97 0.64 7.26
C PRO A 328 -6.69 -0.68 7.54
N GLY A 329 -5.95 -1.70 7.94
CA GLY A 329 -6.54 -2.97 8.35
C GLY A 329 -5.46 -3.94 8.80
N ASN A 330 -5.90 -5.09 9.30
CA ASN A 330 -4.97 -6.17 9.62
C ASN A 330 -4.32 -6.74 8.34
N GLN A 331 -3.34 -7.62 8.52
CA GLN A 331 -2.60 -8.26 7.42
C GLN A 331 -3.48 -8.92 6.34
N PHE A 332 -4.69 -9.41 6.67
CA PHE A 332 -5.60 -10.02 5.69
C PHE A 332 -6.26 -8.97 4.80
N VAL A 333 -6.68 -7.83 5.38
CA VAL A 333 -7.23 -6.68 4.64
C VAL A 333 -6.18 -6.12 3.71
N THR A 334 -4.96 -5.91 4.22
CA THR A 334 -3.83 -5.39 3.45
C THR A 334 -3.43 -6.33 2.32
N SER A 335 -3.33 -7.62 2.59
CA SER A 335 -3.03 -8.62 1.55
C SER A 335 -4.13 -8.70 0.50
N ALA A 336 -5.41 -8.51 0.88
CA ALA A 336 -6.51 -8.45 -0.08
C ALA A 336 -6.40 -7.21 -0.98
N LYS A 337 -6.15 -6.02 -0.40
CA LYS A 337 -5.89 -4.78 -1.13
C LYS A 337 -4.74 -4.94 -2.13
N MET A 338 -3.60 -5.49 -1.68
CA MET A 338 -2.42 -5.73 -2.51
C MET A 338 -2.66 -6.76 -3.61
N LEU A 339 -3.46 -7.80 -3.35
CA LEU A 339 -3.83 -8.79 -4.36
C LEU A 339 -4.75 -8.18 -5.42
N LEU A 340 -5.75 -7.40 -5.00
CA LEU A 340 -6.80 -6.88 -5.87
C LEU A 340 -6.33 -5.74 -6.78
N GLN A 341 -5.37 -4.91 -6.34
CA GLN A 341 -4.80 -3.88 -7.23
C GLN A 341 -4.09 -4.46 -8.47
N ASN A 342 -3.67 -5.72 -8.40
CA ASN A 342 -3.03 -6.43 -9.51
C ASN A 342 -4.05 -7.23 -10.37
N SER A 343 -5.34 -7.16 -10.05
CA SER A 343 -6.39 -7.85 -10.80
C SER A 343 -6.88 -7.00 -11.96
N GLY A 344 -6.56 -7.42 -13.19
CA GLY A 344 -7.06 -6.79 -14.42
C GLY A 344 -8.58 -6.91 -14.61
N GLU A 345 -9.25 -7.76 -13.83
CA GLU A 345 -10.72 -7.87 -13.84
C GLU A 345 -11.39 -6.95 -12.82
N ALA A 346 -10.76 -6.76 -11.65
CA ALA A 346 -11.29 -5.85 -10.64
C ALA A 346 -11.10 -4.37 -11.05
N MET A 347 -9.97 -4.06 -11.69
CA MET A 347 -9.61 -2.70 -12.12
C MET A 347 -9.81 -1.69 -10.99
N VAL A 348 -9.15 -1.94 -9.87
CA VAL A 348 -9.26 -1.16 -8.63
C VAL A 348 -7.88 -0.70 -8.19
N ALA A 349 -7.75 0.55 -7.77
CA ALA A 349 -6.55 1.05 -7.11
C ALA A 349 -6.67 0.88 -5.59
N ILE A 350 -5.55 1.03 -4.88
CA ILE A 350 -5.54 1.19 -3.42
C ILE A 350 -4.82 2.50 -3.07
N ASP A 351 -5.02 2.98 -1.85
CA ASP A 351 -4.22 4.07 -1.27
C ASP A 351 -2.76 3.64 -1.07
N MET A 352 -2.54 2.64 -0.21
CA MET A 352 -1.22 2.14 0.18
C MET A 352 -1.32 0.79 0.91
N PRO A 353 -0.21 0.04 1.01
CA PRO A 353 -0.06 -1.00 2.01
C PRO A 353 -0.01 -0.38 3.41
N ALA A 354 -0.87 -0.84 4.31
CA ALA A 354 -0.86 -0.49 5.72
C ALA A 354 -0.73 -1.77 6.56
N GLY A 355 -0.01 -1.74 7.67
CA GLY A 355 0.33 -2.89 8.50
C GLY A 355 -0.06 -2.68 9.96
N PRO A 356 0.45 -3.53 10.89
CA PRO A 356 0.53 -3.18 12.29
C PRO A 356 1.18 -1.81 12.44
N SER A 357 0.62 -1.06 13.37
CA SER A 357 0.99 0.32 13.61
C SER A 357 2.39 0.41 14.23
N GLU A 358 3.11 1.46 13.86
CA GLU A 358 4.51 1.70 14.23
C GLU A 358 4.70 3.13 14.74
N GLN A 359 5.63 3.30 15.68
CA GLN A 359 6.01 4.63 16.17
C GLN A 359 7.51 4.68 16.47
N LEU A 360 8.15 5.79 16.10
CA LEU A 360 9.53 6.10 16.49
C LEU A 360 9.55 7.44 17.23
N CYS A 361 10.12 7.47 18.44
CA CYS A 361 10.36 8.72 19.16
C CYS A 361 11.85 9.09 19.17
N ILE A 362 12.18 10.35 18.87
CA ILE A 362 13.51 10.93 19.09
C ILE A 362 13.48 11.70 20.41
N ALA A 363 14.27 11.27 21.39
CA ALA A 363 14.30 11.86 22.73
C ALA A 363 15.69 12.44 23.03
N ASP A 364 15.75 13.75 23.31
CA ASP A 364 16.96 14.43 23.79
C ASP A 364 16.86 14.76 25.29
N ALA A 365 17.86 15.45 25.83
CA ALA A 365 17.93 15.78 27.26
C ALA A 365 16.74 16.59 27.79
N SER A 366 15.99 17.29 26.92
CA SER A 366 14.78 18.03 27.32
C SER A 366 13.53 17.16 27.36
N ALA A 367 13.55 15.99 26.72
CA ALA A 367 12.39 15.12 26.61
C ALA A 367 12.01 14.52 27.97
N ASN A 368 10.73 14.61 28.32
CA ASN A 368 10.19 13.99 29.53
C ASN A 368 10.09 12.46 29.33
N PRO A 369 10.81 11.63 30.10
CA PRO A 369 10.76 10.18 29.96
C PRO A 369 9.35 9.58 30.09
N ALA A 370 8.49 10.17 30.92
CA ALA A 370 7.11 9.71 31.09
C ALA A 370 6.28 9.92 29.81
N PHE A 371 6.52 11.03 29.08
CA PHE A 371 5.83 11.32 27.82
C PHE A 371 6.34 10.39 26.72
N VAL A 372 7.65 10.20 26.61
CA VAL A 372 8.26 9.25 25.66
C VAL A 372 7.68 7.85 25.86
N VAL A 373 7.64 7.36 27.11
CA VAL A 373 7.07 6.03 27.39
C VAL A 373 5.57 5.98 27.08
N SER A 374 4.81 7.02 27.43
CA SER A 374 3.37 7.07 27.13
C SER A 374 3.11 7.01 25.62
N ASP A 375 3.89 7.73 24.81
CA ASP A 375 3.79 7.69 23.36
C ASP A 375 4.10 6.27 22.84
N LEU A 376 5.23 5.69 23.25
CA LEU A 376 5.61 4.33 22.84
C LEU A 376 4.55 3.29 23.23
N LEU A 377 3.97 3.40 24.43
CA LEU A 377 2.96 2.46 24.91
C LEU A 377 1.60 2.64 24.22
N SER A 378 1.25 3.86 23.84
CA SER A 378 0.01 4.14 23.10
C SER A 378 -0.02 3.35 21.78
N GLN A 379 1.13 3.23 21.10
CA GLN A 379 1.21 2.42 19.89
C GLN A 379 1.36 0.93 20.19
N ALA A 380 2.13 0.56 21.22
CA ALA A 380 2.37 -0.84 21.56
C ALA A 380 1.09 -1.60 21.97
N GLU A 381 0.07 -0.91 22.50
CA GLU A 381 -1.19 -1.54 22.89
C GLU A 381 -2.12 -1.89 21.72
N HIS A 382 -1.87 -1.36 20.51
CA HIS A 382 -2.68 -1.64 19.33
C HIS A 382 -2.73 -3.15 19.02
N GLY A 383 -1.57 -3.81 19.04
CA GLY A 383 -1.49 -5.25 18.82
C GLY A 383 -0.10 -5.85 19.04
N LYS A 384 -0.04 -7.19 19.10
CA LYS A 384 1.20 -7.96 19.31
C LYS A 384 2.22 -7.81 18.18
N ASP A 385 1.78 -7.29 17.04
CA ASP A 385 2.59 -7.12 15.83
C ASP A 385 3.08 -5.68 15.68
N SER A 386 2.67 -4.76 16.56
CA SER A 386 3.22 -3.40 16.63
C SER A 386 4.71 -3.43 16.97
N GLN A 387 5.43 -2.41 16.51
CA GLN A 387 6.83 -2.17 16.86
C GLN A 387 7.01 -0.69 17.18
N VAL A 388 7.69 -0.43 18.29
CA VAL A 388 8.06 0.94 18.67
C VAL A 388 9.57 1.09 18.80
N VAL A 389 10.06 2.31 18.57
CA VAL A 389 11.49 2.60 18.56
C VAL A 389 11.76 3.88 19.33
N ALA A 390 12.71 3.85 20.26
CA ALA A 390 13.22 5.05 20.92
C ALA A 390 14.63 5.36 20.41
N VAL A 391 14.83 6.51 19.79
CA VAL A 391 16.14 7.03 19.40
C VAL A 391 16.55 8.07 20.45
N VAL A 392 17.57 7.77 21.24
CA VAL A 392 17.94 8.57 22.41
C VAL A 392 19.28 9.28 22.19
N LEU A 393 19.27 10.61 22.34
CA LEU A 393 20.47 11.45 22.28
C LEU A 393 21.19 11.50 23.64
N PRO A 394 22.45 11.98 23.69
CA PRO A 394 23.15 12.16 24.95
C PRO A 394 22.40 13.08 25.91
N GLY A 395 22.33 12.69 27.18
CA GLY A 395 21.67 13.44 28.25
C GLY A 395 20.21 13.08 28.51
N PHE A 396 19.58 12.25 27.66
CA PHE A 396 18.25 11.69 27.97
C PHE A 396 18.34 10.68 29.14
N ASP A 397 17.41 10.76 30.09
CA ASP A 397 17.38 9.91 31.29
C ASP A 397 16.75 8.53 30.99
N LEU A 398 17.61 7.59 30.58
CA LEU A 398 17.20 6.23 30.26
C LEU A 398 16.73 5.43 31.49
N GLU A 399 17.25 5.72 32.68
CA GLU A 399 16.82 5.04 33.91
C GLU A 399 15.41 5.49 34.32
N ALA A 400 15.08 6.77 34.12
CA ALA A 400 13.71 7.24 34.29
C ALA A 400 12.76 6.62 33.27
N MET A 401 13.18 6.51 31.99
CA MET A 401 12.40 5.82 30.96
C MET A 401 12.10 4.37 31.37
N GLU A 402 13.09 3.65 31.91
CA GLU A 402 12.90 2.30 32.43
C GLU A 402 11.86 2.23 33.56
N ARG A 403 11.94 3.15 34.54
CA ARG A 403 10.97 3.21 35.65
C ARG A 403 9.56 3.49 35.15
N GLU A 404 9.40 4.44 34.23
CA GLU A 404 8.12 4.80 33.62
C GLU A 404 7.53 3.64 32.82
N LEU A 405 8.36 2.91 32.06
CA LEU A 405 7.93 1.73 31.32
C LEU A 405 7.30 0.68 32.24
N VAL A 406 7.92 0.43 33.41
CA VAL A 406 7.35 -0.50 34.40
C VAL A 406 6.06 0.04 35.01
N GLN A 407 6.03 1.31 35.43
CA GLN A 407 4.88 1.91 36.11
C GLN A 407 3.64 1.98 35.21
N GLN A 408 3.81 2.47 33.99
CA GLN A 408 2.70 2.63 33.05
C GLN A 408 2.19 1.26 32.56
N MET A 409 3.09 0.30 32.31
CA MET A 409 2.70 -1.06 31.91
C MET A 409 1.85 -1.78 32.96
N GLN A 410 2.03 -1.49 34.26
CA GLN A 410 1.24 -2.11 35.34
C GLN A 410 -0.23 -1.72 35.34
N VAL A 411 -0.54 -0.50 34.88
CA VAL A 411 -1.92 0.04 34.91
C VAL A 411 -2.62 -0.08 33.56
N LEU A 412 -1.91 -0.46 32.50
CA LEU A 412 -2.48 -0.65 31.16
C LEU A 412 -3.41 -1.87 31.09
N PRO A 413 -4.70 -1.70 30.77
CA PRO A 413 -5.62 -2.82 30.60
C PRO A 413 -5.19 -3.82 29.51
N ARG A 414 -4.48 -3.33 28.48
CA ARG A 414 -3.97 -4.12 27.36
C ARG A 414 -2.48 -4.47 27.48
N SER A 415 -1.92 -4.45 28.69
CA SER A 415 -0.49 -4.68 28.94
C SER A 415 0.07 -5.99 28.36
N GLU A 416 -0.72 -7.06 28.30
CA GLU A 416 -0.27 -8.33 27.69
C GLU A 416 0.02 -8.22 26.18
N PHE A 417 -0.68 -7.32 25.47
CA PHE A 417 -0.37 -7.02 24.06
C PHE A 417 0.89 -6.15 23.98
N ALA A 418 0.93 -5.09 24.79
CA ALA A 418 2.02 -4.13 24.80
C ALA A 418 3.37 -4.80 25.17
N LYS A 419 3.42 -5.71 26.15
CA LYS A 419 4.64 -6.47 26.51
C LYS A 419 5.22 -7.23 25.31
N ILE A 420 4.36 -7.84 24.48
CA ILE A 420 4.80 -8.61 23.29
C ILE A 420 5.32 -7.68 22.19
N ALA A 421 4.71 -6.51 22.01
CA ALA A 421 5.20 -5.50 21.09
C ALA A 421 6.55 -4.92 21.58
N ILE A 422 6.66 -4.60 22.87
CA ILE A 422 7.87 -4.08 23.51
C ILE A 422 9.04 -5.07 23.42
N SER A 423 8.81 -6.38 23.54
CA SER A 423 9.89 -7.38 23.39
C SER A 423 10.49 -7.45 21.98
N LYS A 424 9.86 -6.82 20.99
CA LYS A 424 10.33 -6.70 19.59
C LYS A 424 10.75 -5.27 19.24
N SER A 425 10.62 -4.38 20.21
CA SER A 425 10.91 -2.95 20.11
C SER A 425 12.35 -2.71 20.56
N LEU A 426 12.87 -1.53 20.23
CA LEU A 426 14.29 -1.25 20.44
C LEU A 426 14.55 0.19 20.83
N VAL A 427 15.62 0.38 21.60
CA VAL A 427 16.22 1.67 21.89
C VAL A 427 17.53 1.78 21.11
N VAL A 428 17.74 2.89 20.42
CA VAL A 428 18.99 3.21 19.71
C VAL A 428 19.60 4.45 20.32
N LYS A 429 20.75 4.30 20.97
CA LYS A 429 21.58 5.42 21.42
C LYS A 429 22.36 5.98 20.24
N VAL A 430 22.27 7.29 20.04
CA VAL A 430 22.96 8.03 18.98
C VAL A 430 23.80 9.16 19.57
N ARG A 431 24.81 9.65 18.84
CA ARG A 431 25.72 10.69 19.37
C ARG A 431 25.19 12.11 19.20
N ASP A 432 24.39 12.33 18.16
CA ASP A 432 23.91 13.64 17.75
C ASP A 432 22.62 13.55 16.92
N VAL A 433 22.12 14.73 16.54
CA VAL A 433 20.91 14.89 15.73
C VAL A 433 21.06 14.26 14.34
N ASP A 434 22.26 14.34 13.73
CA ASP A 434 22.50 13.80 12.39
C ASP A 434 22.40 12.27 12.39
N GLU A 435 22.96 11.61 13.40
CA GLU A 435 22.87 10.17 13.58
C GLU A 435 21.43 9.73 13.90
N ALA A 436 20.69 10.52 14.70
CA ALA A 436 19.27 10.30 14.97
C ALA A 436 18.43 10.34 13.69
N LEU A 437 18.62 11.36 12.86
CA LEU A 437 17.90 11.56 11.60
C LEU A 437 18.31 10.51 10.56
N LYS A 438 19.59 10.12 10.50
CA LYS A 438 20.05 9.04 9.63
C LYS A 438 19.36 7.72 9.95
N PHE A 439 19.30 7.34 11.23
CA PHE A 439 18.59 6.13 11.64
C PHE A 439 17.09 6.26 11.36
N THR A 440 16.46 7.38 11.72
CA THR A 440 15.03 7.62 11.52
C THR A 440 14.63 7.54 10.05
N ASN A 441 15.40 8.16 9.15
CA ASN A 441 15.14 8.11 7.71
C ASN A 441 15.38 6.72 7.11
N GLU A 442 16.29 5.92 7.69
CA GLU A 442 16.48 4.53 7.30
C GLU A 442 15.39 3.62 7.88
N TYR A 443 14.85 3.94 9.04
CA TYR A 443 13.67 3.25 9.57
C TYR A 443 12.42 3.61 8.76
N ALA A 444 12.22 4.88 8.41
CA ALA A 444 11.02 5.39 7.73
C ALA A 444 9.74 5.02 8.50
N PRO A 445 9.53 5.59 9.70
CA PRO A 445 8.40 5.25 10.56
C PRO A 445 7.06 5.70 9.99
N GLU A 446 5.99 5.01 10.40
CA GLU A 446 4.61 5.49 10.22
C GLU A 446 4.41 6.82 10.98
N HIS A 447 4.70 6.82 12.29
CA HIS A 447 4.61 7.97 13.17
C HIS A 447 5.98 8.34 13.76
N LEU A 448 6.35 9.62 13.70
CA LEU A 448 7.58 10.16 14.28
C LEU A 448 7.26 11.18 15.38
N CYS A 449 7.56 10.87 16.64
CA CYS A 449 7.42 11.76 17.79
C CYS A 449 8.77 12.42 18.13
N ILE A 450 8.76 13.73 18.38
CA ILE A 450 9.93 14.49 18.84
C ILE A 450 9.50 15.34 20.05
N PRO A 451 9.33 14.73 21.24
CA PRO A 451 8.89 15.41 22.46
C PRO A 451 10.02 16.22 23.10
N SER A 452 10.61 17.15 22.33
CA SER A 452 11.73 18.02 22.73
C SER A 452 11.29 19.48 22.72
N ASP A 453 11.84 20.28 23.63
CA ASP A 453 11.62 21.73 23.68
C ASP A 453 12.20 22.44 22.43
N ASP A 454 13.25 21.86 21.83
CA ASP A 454 13.94 22.37 20.64
C ASP A 454 13.76 21.40 19.46
N CYS A 455 12.50 21.10 19.14
CA CYS A 455 12.12 20.14 18.11
C CYS A 455 12.31 20.66 16.66
N ASP A 456 12.43 21.98 16.45
CA ASP A 456 12.56 22.58 15.12
C ASP A 456 13.89 22.19 14.44
N LYS A 457 14.95 21.93 15.21
CA LYS A 457 16.27 21.54 14.67
C LYS A 457 16.27 20.23 13.88
N TYR A 458 15.26 19.37 14.08
CA TYR A 458 15.15 18.08 13.40
C TYR A 458 14.44 18.19 12.04
N VAL A 459 13.54 19.17 11.88
CA VAL A 459 12.55 19.23 10.79
C VAL A 459 13.19 19.17 9.40
N ALA A 460 14.24 19.95 9.17
CA ALA A 460 14.89 20.05 7.86
C ALA A 460 15.55 18.74 7.40
N GLY A 461 15.90 17.85 8.33
CA GLY A 461 16.53 16.57 8.02
C GLY A 461 15.58 15.38 7.99
N ILE A 462 14.27 15.57 8.23
CA ILE A 462 13.27 14.52 8.09
C ILE A 462 12.99 14.32 6.59
N ILE A 463 13.31 13.12 6.10
CA ILE A 463 13.10 12.72 4.70
C ILE A 463 11.96 11.70 4.62
N ASN A 464 11.93 10.72 5.53
CA ASN A 464 10.94 9.64 5.52
C ASN A 464 10.22 9.53 6.87
N ALA A 465 8.94 9.89 6.90
CA ALA A 465 8.00 9.64 7.99
C ALA A 465 6.58 9.76 7.45
N GLY A 466 5.62 8.97 7.95
CA GLY A 466 4.21 9.10 7.56
C GLY A 466 3.58 10.38 8.10
N SER A 467 3.69 10.59 9.42
CA SER A 467 3.29 11.81 10.13
C SER A 467 4.28 12.15 11.23
N VAL A 468 4.45 13.44 11.53
CA VAL A 468 5.45 13.97 12.47
C VAL A 468 4.77 14.78 13.57
N PHE A 469 5.14 14.53 14.81
CA PHE A 469 4.62 15.16 16.00
C PHE A 469 5.75 15.90 16.72
N LEU A 470 5.62 17.23 16.81
CA LEU A 470 6.68 18.13 17.26
C LEU A 470 6.34 18.73 18.62
N GLY A 471 7.27 18.62 19.57
CA GLY A 471 7.20 19.23 20.88
C GLY A 471 6.55 18.36 21.96
N PRO A 472 6.70 18.73 23.24
CA PRO A 472 6.36 17.88 24.38
C PRO A 472 4.85 17.65 24.60
N TYR A 473 3.99 18.44 23.95
CA TYR A 473 2.53 18.39 24.13
C TYR A 473 1.78 17.87 22.91
N THR A 474 2.49 17.16 22.03
CA THR A 474 1.97 16.68 20.76
C THR A 474 2.04 15.16 20.70
N PRO A 475 1.29 14.40 21.54
CA PRO A 475 1.33 12.95 21.50
C PRO A 475 0.66 12.42 20.21
N GLU A 476 1.01 11.21 19.76
CA GLU A 476 0.42 10.59 18.56
C GLU A 476 -1.11 10.60 18.61
N SER A 477 -1.68 10.37 19.79
CA SER A 477 -3.11 10.39 20.06
C SER A 477 -3.83 11.62 19.50
N VAL A 478 -3.24 12.82 19.52
CA VAL A 478 -3.97 13.97 18.95
C VAL A 478 -4.08 13.86 17.44
N GLY A 479 -3.10 13.29 16.75
CA GLY A 479 -3.16 13.02 15.30
C GLY A 479 -4.11 11.88 14.94
N ASP A 480 -4.18 10.85 15.78
CA ASP A 480 -5.09 9.73 15.57
C ASP A 480 -6.56 10.10 15.62
N TYR A 481 -6.89 11.18 16.35
CA TYR A 481 -8.28 11.53 16.62
C TYR A 481 -8.69 12.88 16.05
N ALA A 482 -7.95 13.98 16.31
CA ALA A 482 -8.58 15.31 16.25
C ALA A 482 -7.68 16.50 15.87
N SER A 483 -6.37 16.35 15.65
CA SER A 483 -5.52 17.48 15.24
C SER A 483 -5.89 18.03 13.86
N GLY A 484 -6.37 17.14 13.00
CA GLY A 484 -6.75 17.39 11.60
C GLY A 484 -5.90 16.61 10.59
N THR A 485 -4.72 16.14 10.98
CA THR A 485 -3.88 15.26 10.14
C THR A 485 -4.55 13.90 9.93
N ASN A 486 -4.12 13.16 8.91
CA ASN A 486 -4.69 11.86 8.58
C ASN A 486 -3.88 10.71 9.23
N HIS A 487 -4.54 9.81 9.95
CA HIS A 487 -3.88 8.66 10.58
C HIS A 487 -3.78 7.41 9.69
N SER A 488 -4.32 7.45 8.47
CA SER A 488 -4.20 6.33 7.54
C SER A 488 -2.87 6.46 6.82
N LEU A 489 -1.82 5.92 7.43
CA LEU A 489 -0.43 6.13 7.09
C LEU A 489 0.27 4.86 6.58
N PRO A 490 1.40 5.00 5.86
CA PRO A 490 2.16 3.86 5.38
C PRO A 490 3.07 3.30 6.49
N THR A 491 3.02 1.98 6.68
CA THR A 491 3.87 1.24 7.65
C THR A 491 4.98 0.46 6.94
N TYR A 492 5.77 -0.36 7.65
CA TYR A 492 6.81 -1.24 7.09
C TYR A 492 7.90 -0.55 6.26
N GLY A 493 8.12 0.74 6.49
CA GLY A 493 9.02 1.55 5.68
C GLY A 493 8.43 2.01 4.35
N TYR A 494 7.13 1.78 4.07
CA TYR A 494 6.48 2.34 2.89
C TYR A 494 6.41 3.88 2.91
N ALA A 495 6.64 4.52 4.06
CA ALA A 495 6.84 5.97 4.18
C ALA A 495 8.01 6.50 3.31
N ARG A 496 8.87 5.62 2.77
CA ARG A 496 9.91 5.99 1.78
C ARG A 496 9.35 6.40 0.41
N MET A 497 8.14 5.95 0.05
CA MET A 497 7.57 6.20 -1.28
C MET A 497 6.05 6.47 -1.27
N TYR A 498 5.37 6.30 -0.14
CA TYR A 498 3.97 6.65 0.06
C TYR A 498 3.86 7.80 1.05
N GLY A 499 2.89 8.69 0.81
CA GLY A 499 2.38 9.59 1.84
C GLY A 499 1.14 9.00 2.51
N GLY A 500 0.73 9.59 3.63
CA GLY A 500 -0.57 9.36 4.24
C GLY A 500 -1.75 9.64 3.30
N VAL A 501 -2.93 9.16 3.67
CA VAL A 501 -4.17 9.56 2.99
C VAL A 501 -4.30 11.09 3.06
N SER A 502 -4.63 11.70 1.94
CA SER A 502 -4.81 13.15 1.77
C SER A 502 -5.95 13.43 0.81
N LEU A 503 -6.24 14.70 0.53
CA LEU A 503 -7.19 15.06 -0.53
C LEU A 503 -6.75 14.50 -1.89
N ASP A 504 -5.44 14.51 -2.17
CA ASP A 504 -4.86 14.00 -3.42
C ASP A 504 -5.08 12.49 -3.62
N THR A 505 -5.32 11.75 -2.53
CA THR A 505 -5.65 10.32 -2.58
C THR A 505 -6.96 10.06 -3.35
N PHE A 506 -7.89 11.01 -3.35
CA PHE A 506 -9.25 10.86 -3.88
C PHE A 506 -9.47 11.58 -5.22
N VAL A 507 -8.42 12.12 -5.83
CA VAL A 507 -8.52 12.79 -7.14
C VAL A 507 -7.54 12.21 -8.15
N LYS A 508 -7.86 12.41 -9.43
CA LYS A 508 -6.96 12.27 -10.55
C LYS A 508 -6.67 13.65 -11.14
N TYR A 509 -5.46 13.81 -11.65
CA TYR A 509 -5.05 15.02 -12.33
C TYR A 509 -5.02 14.81 -13.84
N ILE A 510 -5.91 15.48 -14.56
CA ILE A 510 -6.02 15.40 -16.02
C ILE A 510 -5.24 16.55 -16.63
N THR A 511 -4.31 16.25 -17.54
CA THR A 511 -3.67 17.25 -18.38
C THR A 511 -4.51 17.52 -19.62
N MET A 512 -4.61 18.80 -20.00
CA MET A 512 -5.27 19.24 -21.22
C MET A 512 -4.34 20.20 -21.95
N GLN A 513 -4.39 20.19 -23.27
CA GLN A 513 -3.58 21.06 -24.10
C GLN A 513 -4.42 21.68 -25.20
N LYS A 514 -4.21 22.97 -25.44
CA LYS A 514 -4.90 23.74 -26.47
C LYS A 514 -3.87 24.51 -27.27
N LEU A 515 -3.83 24.24 -28.58
CA LEU A 515 -2.96 24.93 -29.51
C LEU A 515 -3.79 25.83 -30.42
N SER A 516 -3.31 27.05 -30.64
CA SER A 516 -3.75 27.92 -31.73
C SER A 516 -3.05 27.56 -33.05
N ALA A 517 -3.46 28.19 -34.15
CA ALA A 517 -2.76 28.08 -35.43
C ALA A 517 -1.27 28.47 -35.30
N GLN A 518 -0.99 29.59 -34.62
CA GLN A 518 0.38 30.02 -34.32
C GLN A 518 1.13 28.98 -33.49
N GLY A 519 0.47 28.39 -32.49
CA GLY A 519 1.07 27.37 -31.63
C GLY A 519 1.52 26.13 -32.40
N ILE A 520 0.66 25.60 -33.29
CA ILE A 520 1.03 24.43 -34.10
C ILE A 520 2.10 24.78 -35.15
N GLN A 521 2.08 25.97 -35.73
CA GLN A 521 3.15 26.44 -36.63
C GLN A 521 4.50 26.55 -35.90
N ASN A 522 4.49 26.94 -34.62
CA ASN A 522 5.69 27.06 -33.81
C ASN A 522 6.28 25.69 -33.42
N VAL A 523 5.46 24.76 -32.92
CA VAL A 523 5.96 23.47 -32.40
C VAL A 523 5.99 22.36 -33.44
N GLY A 524 5.13 22.44 -34.45
CA GLY A 524 4.88 21.36 -35.41
C GLY A 524 6.13 20.83 -36.11
N PRO A 525 7.01 21.68 -36.69
CA PRO A 525 8.24 21.21 -37.35
C PRO A 525 9.16 20.41 -36.42
N HIS A 526 9.21 20.78 -35.13
CA HIS A 526 10.00 20.04 -34.14
C HIS A 526 9.39 18.65 -33.86
N VAL A 527 8.06 18.57 -33.73
CA VAL A 527 7.35 17.30 -33.53
C VAL A 527 7.52 16.37 -34.75
N GLU A 528 7.47 16.89 -35.97
CA GLU A 528 7.69 16.09 -37.18
C GLU A 528 9.08 15.46 -37.23
N VAL A 529 10.11 16.21 -36.82
CA VAL A 529 11.49 15.70 -36.73
C VAL A 529 11.59 14.61 -35.67
N MET A 530 11.05 14.84 -34.47
CA MET A 530 11.08 13.82 -33.42
C MET A 530 10.32 12.55 -33.84
N ALA A 531 9.12 12.69 -34.39
CA ALA A 531 8.33 11.56 -34.86
C ALA A 531 9.02 10.79 -36.01
N ALA A 532 9.79 11.46 -36.86
CA ALA A 532 10.61 10.80 -37.88
C ALA A 532 11.79 10.03 -37.28
N VAL A 533 12.45 10.57 -36.25
CA VAL A 533 13.53 9.88 -35.50
C VAL A 533 12.99 8.63 -34.79
N GLU A 534 11.77 8.68 -34.28
CA GLU A 534 11.08 7.55 -33.64
C GLU A 534 10.42 6.59 -34.65
N GLU A 535 10.52 6.85 -35.96
CA GLU A 535 9.89 6.07 -37.04
C GLU A 535 8.35 5.95 -36.91
N LEU A 536 7.72 7.00 -36.36
CA LEU A 536 6.27 7.08 -36.14
C LEU A 536 5.57 7.96 -37.18
N ASP A 537 5.55 7.52 -38.44
CA ASP A 537 5.02 8.31 -39.56
C ASP A 537 3.58 8.81 -39.38
N ALA A 538 2.71 8.04 -38.72
CA ALA A 538 1.35 8.46 -38.44
C ALA A 538 1.29 9.67 -37.49
N HIS A 539 2.18 9.73 -36.49
CA HIS A 539 2.28 10.87 -35.56
C HIS A 539 2.78 12.11 -36.29
N LYS A 540 3.81 11.95 -37.14
CA LYS A 540 4.31 13.02 -38.01
C LYS A 540 3.21 13.57 -38.92
N ASN A 541 2.53 12.68 -39.66
CA ASN A 541 1.50 13.06 -40.63
C ASN A 541 0.32 13.82 -39.98
N ALA A 542 -0.02 13.50 -38.72
CA ALA A 542 -1.05 14.23 -37.98
C ALA A 542 -0.71 15.73 -37.81
N VAL A 543 0.57 16.07 -37.67
CA VAL A 543 1.05 17.46 -37.65
C VAL A 543 1.11 18.03 -39.06
N THR A 544 1.71 17.29 -40.00
CA THR A 544 1.93 17.75 -41.39
C THR A 544 0.65 18.20 -42.08
N ILE A 545 -0.44 17.44 -41.95
CA ILE A 545 -1.72 17.79 -42.58
C ILE A 545 -2.26 19.12 -42.05
N ARG A 546 -2.12 19.40 -40.75
CA ARG A 546 -2.57 20.66 -40.13
C ARG A 546 -1.71 21.84 -40.58
N LEU A 547 -0.39 21.67 -40.64
CA LEU A 547 0.51 22.70 -41.15
C LEU A 547 0.26 23.00 -42.62
N ASN A 548 -0.03 21.98 -43.44
CA ASN A 548 -0.33 22.16 -44.85
C ASN A 548 -1.68 22.87 -45.07
N ALA A 549 -2.69 22.58 -44.24
CA ALA A 549 -3.97 23.30 -44.29
C ALA A 549 -3.79 24.81 -44.03
N LEU A 550 -2.97 25.18 -43.05
CA LEU A 550 -2.66 26.59 -42.72
C LEU A 550 -1.80 27.32 -43.76
N LYS A 551 -1.21 26.60 -44.73
CA LYS A 551 -0.49 27.20 -45.87
C LYS A 551 -1.41 27.46 -47.07
N GLN A 552 -2.59 26.84 -47.08
CA GLN A 552 -3.58 26.96 -48.16
C GLN A 552 -4.61 28.05 -47.88
N GLU A 553 -4.70 28.51 -46.62
CA GLU A 553 -5.33 29.77 -46.19
C GLU A 553 -4.37 30.95 -46.37
#